data_AF-A0A8H9C6Y5-F1
#
_entry.id   AF-A0A8H9C6Y5-F1
#
_cell.length_a   1.000
_cell.length_b   1.000
_cell.length_c   1.000
_cell.angle_alpha   90.00
_cell.angle_beta   90.00
_cell.angle_gamma   90.00
#
_symmetry.space_group_name_H-M   'P 1'
#
loop_
_entity.id
_entity.type
_entity.pdbx_description
1 polymer ?
#
loop_
_entity_poly.entity_id
_entity_poly.type
_entity_poly.pdbx_seq_one_letter_code
_entity_poly.pdbx_strand_id
1 'polypeptide(L)'
;MSSIGFEDAPDWEAMREDAERELAFQDEIERPLREAGLPVPDPTRRRREIAPERLDVVALWRGLSDEEREAIGVLGLGLLVSGGMASRAELTAPAATRAYTAHYHACLDALGTLPTPESAMAALRGPAWRIPADLGPVCLSCGCSEADACPGGCGWEDERQIRCTVCASPPPLDDDSIPF
;
A
#
# COMPACT_ATOMS: atom_id res chain seq x y z
N MET A 1 -28.76 4.97 -21.98
CA MET A 1 -28.26 6.05 -21.11
C MET A 1 -28.12 5.45 -19.72
N SER A 2 -26.94 4.92 -19.39
CA SER A 2 -26.66 4.33 -18.08
C SER A 2 -25.87 5.35 -17.27
N SER A 3 -26.50 5.91 -16.23
CA SER A 3 -25.79 6.66 -15.20
C SER A 3 -25.06 5.65 -14.32
N ILE A 4 -23.73 5.62 -14.42
CA ILE A 4 -22.87 5.03 -13.40
C ILE A 4 -23.11 5.87 -12.14
N GLY A 5 -23.75 5.26 -11.14
CA GLY A 5 -23.95 5.89 -9.84
C GLY A 5 -22.59 6.10 -9.19
N PHE A 6 -22.26 7.36 -8.94
CA PHE A 6 -21.13 7.75 -8.11
C PHE A 6 -21.27 7.09 -6.74
N GLU A 7 -20.33 6.18 -6.48
CA GLU A 7 -19.65 5.84 -5.23
C GLU A 7 -20.19 6.54 -3.97
N ASP A 8 -20.58 5.73 -2.99
CA ASP A 8 -20.84 6.15 -1.61
C ASP A 8 -19.67 7.02 -1.12
N ALA A 9 -19.97 8.23 -0.67
CA ALA A 9 -18.98 9.10 -0.05
C ALA A 9 -18.31 8.35 1.12
N PRO A 10 -17.00 8.53 1.35
CA PRO A 10 -16.33 7.92 2.49
C PRO A 10 -17.07 8.23 3.78
N ASP A 11 -17.23 7.22 4.64
CA ASP A 11 -17.84 7.41 5.95
C ASP A 11 -16.84 8.13 6.87
N TRP A 12 -16.83 9.45 6.76
CA TRP A 12 -15.94 10.34 7.50
C TRP A 12 -16.12 10.24 9.01
N GLU A 13 -17.32 9.84 9.47
CA GLU A 13 -17.62 9.67 10.87
C GLU A 13 -16.95 8.39 11.41
N ALA A 14 -17.07 7.28 10.69
CA ALA A 14 -16.36 6.05 11.02
C ALA A 14 -14.83 6.22 11.00
N MET A 15 -14.30 6.95 10.01
CA MET A 15 -12.86 7.24 9.93
C MET A 15 -12.36 8.10 11.10
N ARG A 16 -13.18 9.06 11.57
CA ARG A 16 -12.86 9.89 12.74
C ARG A 16 -12.86 9.04 14.02
N GLU A 17 -13.84 8.16 14.19
CA GLU A 17 -13.90 7.24 15.33
C GLU A 17 -12.71 6.28 15.35
N ASP A 18 -12.27 5.77 14.19
CA ASP A 18 -11.05 4.96 14.08
C ASP A 18 -9.78 5.73 14.47
N ALA A 19 -9.66 6.99 14.02
CA ALA A 19 -8.53 7.84 14.39
C ALA A 19 -8.50 8.13 15.90
N GLU A 20 -9.66 8.39 16.52
CA GLU A 20 -9.77 8.59 17.97
C GLU A 20 -9.40 7.34 18.76
N ARG A 21 -9.79 6.15 18.26
CA ARG A 21 -9.41 4.86 18.85
C ARG A 21 -7.90 4.61 18.77
N GLU A 22 -7.30 4.87 17.63
CA GLU A 22 -5.85 4.72 17.42
C GLU A 22 -5.05 5.67 18.33
N LEU A 23 -5.49 6.93 18.46
CA LEU A 23 -4.87 7.90 19.38
C LEU A 23 -4.98 7.47 20.84
N ALA A 24 -6.14 6.96 21.27
CA ALA A 24 -6.33 6.45 22.62
C ALA A 24 -5.44 5.22 22.92
N PHE A 25 -5.32 4.31 21.93
CA PHE A 25 -4.43 3.15 22.02
C PHE A 25 -2.95 3.55 22.10
N GLN A 26 -2.55 4.56 21.34
CA GLN A 26 -1.19 5.12 21.41
C GLN A 26 -0.90 5.74 22.78
N ASP A 27 -1.83 6.52 23.36
CA ASP A 27 -1.64 7.10 24.70
C ASP A 27 -1.55 6.01 25.79
N GLU A 28 -2.31 4.92 25.66
CA GLU A 28 -2.23 3.77 26.58
C GLU A 28 -0.84 3.10 26.55
N ILE A 29 -0.20 3.02 25.37
CA ILE A 29 1.15 2.48 25.19
C ILE A 29 2.23 3.46 25.68
N GLU A 30 2.06 4.76 25.44
CA GLU A 30 3.07 5.78 25.76
C GLU A 30 3.10 6.18 27.23
N ARG A 31 1.95 6.15 27.92
CA ARG A 31 1.84 6.55 29.34
C ARG A 31 2.82 5.79 30.26
N PRO A 32 2.94 4.45 30.20
CA PRO A 32 3.93 3.71 30.99
C PRO A 32 5.39 4.11 30.70
N LEU A 33 5.70 4.49 29.45
CA LEU A 33 7.03 4.94 29.06
C LEU A 33 7.37 6.30 29.66
N ARG A 34 6.40 7.24 29.65
CA ARG A 34 6.51 8.55 30.31
C ARG A 34 6.73 8.39 31.82
N GLU A 35 5.92 7.56 32.46
CA GLU A 35 5.98 7.31 33.91
C GLU A 35 7.31 6.66 34.33
N ALA A 36 7.89 5.83 33.47
CA ALA A 36 9.20 5.21 33.68
C ALA A 36 10.39 6.13 33.35
N GLY A 37 10.17 7.36 32.88
CA GLY A 37 11.23 8.26 32.41
C GLY A 37 11.97 7.73 31.18
N LEU A 38 11.35 6.81 30.44
CA LEU A 38 11.89 6.24 29.22
C LEU A 38 11.57 7.15 28.02
N PRO A 39 12.39 7.14 26.96
CA PRO A 39 12.11 7.93 25.78
C PRO A 39 10.76 7.53 25.16
N VAL A 40 9.85 8.50 25.06
CA VAL A 40 8.61 8.36 24.29
C VAL A 40 8.93 8.66 22.82
N PRO A 41 8.50 7.81 21.87
CA PRO A 41 8.61 8.14 20.45
C PRO A 41 7.94 9.50 20.18
N ASP A 42 8.68 10.42 19.57
CA ASP A 42 8.15 11.74 19.21
C ASP A 42 7.14 11.59 18.07
N PRO A 43 5.85 11.93 18.27
CA PRO A 43 4.82 11.79 17.23
C PRO A 43 5.03 12.77 16.05
N THR A 44 5.80 13.85 16.26
CA THR A 44 6.16 14.81 15.21
C THR A 44 7.41 14.43 14.44
N ARG A 45 8.27 13.58 15.01
CA ARG A 45 9.23 12.80 14.21
C ARG A 45 8.42 11.74 13.50
N ARG A 46 7.90 12.08 12.32
CA ARG A 46 7.39 11.10 11.35
C ARG A 46 8.36 9.92 11.39
N ARG A 47 7.96 8.81 12.01
CA ARG A 47 8.65 7.53 11.81
C ARG A 47 8.81 7.45 10.31
N ARG A 48 10.00 7.13 9.82
CA ARG A 48 10.11 6.77 8.42
C ARG A 48 9.23 5.54 8.26
N GLU A 49 7.97 5.75 7.88
CA GLU A 49 7.02 4.69 7.66
C GLU A 49 7.56 3.82 6.54
N ILE A 50 8.30 4.42 5.60
CA ILE A 50 8.95 3.71 4.51
C ILE A 50 10.45 3.60 4.77
N ALA A 51 10.96 2.37 4.74
CA ALA A 51 12.38 2.06 4.84
C ALA A 51 13.12 2.53 3.56
N PRO A 52 14.36 3.04 3.68
CA PRO A 52 15.21 3.30 2.53
C PRO A 52 15.60 2.00 1.81
N GLU A 53 15.70 0.88 2.52
CA GLU A 53 15.92 -0.43 1.92
C GLU A 53 14.70 -0.87 1.12
N ARG A 54 14.93 -1.27 -0.14
CA ARG A 54 13.89 -1.75 -1.04
C ARG A 54 13.70 -3.26 -0.93
N LEU A 55 12.47 -3.70 -1.18
CA LEU A 55 12.12 -5.10 -1.24
C LEU A 55 12.53 -5.67 -2.60
N ASP A 56 13.45 -6.63 -2.59
CA ASP A 56 13.79 -7.42 -3.78
C ASP A 56 12.80 -8.59 -3.90
N VAL A 57 11.76 -8.37 -4.70
CA VAL A 57 10.71 -9.36 -4.95
C VAL A 57 11.27 -10.61 -5.66
N VAL A 58 12.32 -10.47 -6.46
CA VAL A 58 12.97 -11.59 -7.16
C VAL A 58 13.75 -12.45 -6.16
N ALA A 59 14.47 -11.84 -5.23
CA ALA A 59 15.13 -12.57 -4.16
C ALA A 59 14.11 -13.27 -3.25
N LEU A 60 12.99 -12.61 -2.92
CA LEU A 60 11.89 -13.24 -2.20
C LEU A 60 11.37 -14.47 -2.94
N TRP A 61 11.05 -14.34 -4.23
CA TRP A 61 10.58 -15.46 -5.07
C TRP A 61 11.55 -16.64 -5.07
N ARG A 62 12.86 -16.37 -5.16
CA ARG A 62 13.89 -17.42 -5.13
C ARG A 62 14.05 -18.09 -3.76
N GLY A 63 13.64 -17.42 -2.69
CA GLY A 63 13.70 -17.95 -1.33
C GLY A 63 12.52 -18.87 -0.96
N LEU A 64 11.51 -18.94 -1.82
CA LEU A 64 10.32 -19.78 -1.62
C LEU A 64 10.61 -21.26 -1.87
N SER A 65 9.87 -22.13 -1.18
CA SER A 65 9.86 -23.56 -1.46
C SER A 65 9.36 -23.86 -2.89
N ASP A 66 9.57 -25.07 -3.37
CA ASP A 66 9.03 -25.47 -4.68
C ASP A 66 7.51 -25.48 -4.66
N GLU A 67 6.89 -25.94 -3.56
CA GLU A 67 5.44 -25.96 -3.37
C GLU A 67 4.85 -24.54 -3.34
N GLU A 68 5.51 -23.59 -2.66
CA GLU A 68 5.08 -22.18 -2.62
C GLU A 68 5.16 -21.53 -4.00
N ARG A 69 6.26 -21.76 -4.74
CA ARG A 69 6.40 -21.26 -6.11
C ARG A 69 5.40 -21.88 -7.06
N GLU A 70 5.11 -23.16 -6.91
CA GLU A 70 4.09 -23.84 -7.70
C GLU A 70 2.70 -23.24 -7.42
N ALA A 71 2.33 -23.08 -6.15
CA ALA A 71 1.04 -22.51 -5.76
C ALA A 71 0.85 -21.09 -6.31
N ILE A 72 1.83 -20.21 -6.11
CA ILE A 72 1.77 -18.84 -6.66
C ILE A 72 1.82 -18.86 -8.19
N GLY A 73 2.63 -19.73 -8.79
CA GLY A 73 2.80 -19.85 -10.24
C GLY A 73 1.53 -20.27 -10.95
N VAL A 74 0.79 -21.26 -10.41
CA VAL A 74 -0.49 -21.71 -10.95
C VAL A 74 -1.53 -20.59 -10.89
N LEU A 75 -1.64 -19.90 -9.76
CA LEU A 75 -2.59 -18.80 -9.60
C LEU A 75 -2.22 -17.59 -10.48
N GLY A 76 -0.94 -17.24 -10.54
CA GLY A 76 -0.42 -16.18 -11.40
C GLY A 76 -0.65 -16.47 -12.89
N LEU A 77 -0.46 -17.72 -13.32
CA LEU A 77 -0.81 -18.13 -14.68
C LEU A 77 -2.33 -18.06 -14.90
N GLY A 78 -3.13 -18.45 -13.91
CA GLY A 78 -4.59 -18.33 -13.91
C GLY A 78 -5.03 -16.89 -14.14
N LEU A 79 -4.43 -15.91 -13.46
CA LEU A 79 -4.68 -14.48 -13.68
C LEU A 79 -4.36 -14.04 -15.11
N LEU A 80 -3.16 -14.37 -15.60
CA LEU A 80 -2.70 -13.97 -16.94
C LEU A 80 -3.63 -14.52 -18.03
N VAL A 81 -3.94 -15.82 -17.96
CA VAL A 81 -4.83 -16.48 -18.93
C VAL A 81 -6.23 -15.87 -18.85
N SER A 82 -6.76 -15.66 -17.65
CA SER A 82 -8.15 -15.25 -17.47
C SER A 82 -8.36 -13.78 -17.83
N GLY A 83 -7.48 -12.88 -17.39
CA GLY A 83 -7.51 -11.48 -17.79
C GLY A 83 -7.36 -11.31 -19.30
N GLY A 84 -6.39 -12.02 -19.90
CA GLY A 84 -6.14 -11.99 -21.34
C GLY A 84 -7.31 -12.55 -22.16
N MET A 85 -7.96 -13.62 -21.70
CA MET A 85 -9.11 -14.21 -22.39
C MET A 85 -10.40 -13.42 -22.19
N ALA A 86 -10.62 -12.84 -21.01
CA ALA A 86 -11.76 -11.96 -20.75
C ALA A 86 -11.72 -10.75 -21.71
N SER A 87 -10.57 -10.08 -21.81
CA SER A 87 -10.36 -8.94 -22.72
C SER A 87 -10.62 -9.31 -24.18
N ARG A 88 -10.17 -10.49 -24.64
CA ARG A 88 -10.43 -10.95 -26.01
C ARG A 88 -11.90 -11.32 -26.26
N ALA A 89 -12.57 -11.88 -25.26
CA ALA A 89 -13.94 -12.36 -25.38
C ALA A 89 -14.98 -11.21 -25.27
N GLU A 90 -14.59 -10.06 -24.71
CA GLU A 90 -15.49 -8.95 -24.34
C GLU A 90 -16.49 -8.57 -25.44
N LEU A 91 -16.04 -8.52 -26.70
CA LEU A 91 -16.87 -8.10 -27.83
C LEU A 91 -17.59 -9.25 -28.55
N THR A 92 -17.18 -10.50 -28.34
CA THR A 92 -17.62 -11.64 -29.17
C THR A 92 -18.34 -12.73 -28.40
N ALA A 93 -18.12 -12.84 -27.08
CA ALA A 93 -18.65 -13.93 -26.26
C ALA A 93 -18.88 -13.49 -24.80
N PRO A 94 -19.97 -12.75 -24.51
CA PRO A 94 -20.23 -12.20 -23.17
C PRO A 94 -20.27 -13.24 -22.04
N ALA A 95 -20.76 -14.46 -22.35
CA ALA A 95 -20.75 -15.55 -21.37
C ALA A 95 -19.33 -16.02 -21.03
N ALA A 96 -18.43 -16.08 -22.02
CA ALA A 96 -17.03 -16.42 -21.81
C ALA A 96 -16.31 -15.30 -21.04
N THR A 97 -16.55 -14.03 -21.37
CA THR A 97 -16.02 -12.88 -20.60
C THR A 97 -16.37 -12.99 -19.12
N ARG A 98 -17.66 -13.22 -18.79
CA ARG A 98 -18.07 -13.39 -17.38
C ARG A 98 -17.37 -14.55 -16.69
N ALA A 99 -17.22 -15.69 -17.36
CA ALA A 99 -16.55 -16.86 -16.78
C ALA A 99 -15.07 -16.59 -16.52
N TYR A 100 -14.36 -15.97 -17.46
CA TYR A 100 -12.95 -15.61 -17.29
C TYR A 100 -12.77 -14.53 -16.23
N THR A 101 -13.62 -13.51 -16.17
CA THR A 101 -13.58 -12.50 -15.10
C THR A 101 -13.80 -13.12 -13.72
N ALA A 102 -14.76 -14.04 -13.59
CA ALA A 102 -14.99 -14.75 -12.32
C ALA A 102 -13.76 -15.56 -11.90
N HIS A 103 -13.12 -16.27 -12.83
CA HIS A 103 -11.90 -17.02 -12.54
C HIS A 103 -10.71 -16.10 -12.21
N TYR A 104 -10.59 -14.95 -12.88
CA TYR A 104 -9.57 -13.93 -12.57
C TYR A 104 -9.69 -13.46 -11.11
N HIS A 105 -10.89 -13.09 -10.66
CA HIS A 105 -11.11 -12.68 -9.27
C HIS A 105 -10.85 -13.82 -8.29
N ALA A 106 -11.30 -15.04 -8.59
CA ALA A 106 -11.01 -16.20 -7.76
C ALA A 106 -9.50 -16.46 -7.59
N CYS A 107 -8.70 -16.27 -8.65
CA CYS A 107 -7.25 -16.36 -8.56
C CYS A 107 -6.64 -15.22 -7.73
N LEU A 108 -7.15 -13.98 -7.84
CA LEU A 108 -6.70 -12.86 -7.02
C LEU A 108 -6.97 -13.12 -5.53
N ASP A 109 -8.18 -13.55 -5.19
CA ASP A 109 -8.58 -13.86 -3.82
C ASP A 109 -7.74 -15.01 -3.25
N ALA A 110 -7.49 -16.04 -4.07
CA ALA A 110 -6.63 -17.15 -3.67
C ALA A 110 -5.19 -16.70 -3.39
N LEU A 111 -4.62 -15.81 -4.20
CA LEU A 111 -3.28 -15.25 -3.93
C LEU A 111 -3.23 -14.44 -2.63
N GLY A 112 -4.28 -13.65 -2.36
CA GLY A 112 -4.38 -12.85 -1.13
C GLY A 112 -4.56 -13.68 0.14
N THR A 113 -4.93 -14.96 0.02
CA THR A 113 -5.13 -15.88 1.15
C THR A 113 -4.03 -16.92 1.31
N LEU A 114 -3.04 -16.94 0.40
CA LEU A 114 -1.86 -17.78 0.58
C LEU A 114 -1.10 -17.34 1.85
N PRO A 115 -0.52 -18.29 2.59
CA PRO A 115 0.36 -17.95 3.71
C PRO A 115 1.48 -17.04 3.22
N THR A 116 1.55 -15.82 3.75
CA THR A 116 2.64 -14.92 3.42
C THR A 116 3.95 -15.54 3.91
N PRO A 117 4.97 -15.70 3.05
CA PRO A 117 6.26 -16.27 3.45
C PRO A 117 6.82 -15.51 4.65
N GLU A 118 7.38 -16.21 5.64
CA GLU A 118 7.88 -15.57 6.87
C GLU A 118 8.95 -14.51 6.56
N SER A 119 9.72 -14.69 5.48
CA SER A 119 10.68 -13.69 4.97
C SER A 119 10.03 -12.39 4.49
N ALA A 120 8.87 -12.48 3.84
CA ALA A 120 8.06 -11.32 3.45
C ALA A 120 7.37 -10.70 4.67
N MET A 121 6.84 -11.53 5.59
CA MET A 121 6.26 -11.06 6.85
C MET A 121 7.28 -10.32 7.72
N ALA A 122 8.52 -10.80 7.81
CA ALA A 122 9.59 -10.13 8.54
C ALA A 122 9.92 -8.74 7.94
N ALA A 123 9.80 -8.58 6.62
CA ALA A 123 9.96 -7.29 5.95
C ALA A 123 8.78 -6.33 6.23
N LEU A 124 7.57 -6.85 6.41
CA LEU A 124 6.36 -6.08 6.73
C LEU A 124 6.23 -5.74 8.22
N ARG A 125 6.73 -6.60 9.12
CA ARG A 125 6.71 -6.42 10.59
C ARG A 125 7.83 -5.52 11.12
N GLY A 126 8.72 -5.03 10.26
CA GLY A 126 9.78 -4.12 10.65
C GLY A 126 9.25 -2.77 11.17
N PRO A 127 10.09 -1.94 11.81
CA PRO A 127 9.69 -0.60 12.27
C PRO A 127 9.34 0.36 11.12
N ALA A 128 9.61 -0.04 9.87
CA ALA A 128 9.36 0.68 8.64
C ALA A 128 9.04 -0.33 7.51
N TRP A 129 8.10 0.04 6.64
CA TRP A 129 7.63 -0.70 5.47
C TRP A 129 8.67 -0.67 4.34
N ARG A 130 9.01 -1.85 3.80
CA ARG A 130 9.86 -1.96 2.61
C ARG A 130 8.99 -2.03 1.37
N ILE A 131 9.22 -1.12 0.44
CA ILE A 131 8.48 -1.03 -0.83
C ILE A 131 9.25 -1.80 -1.92
N PRO A 132 8.54 -2.48 -2.87
CA PRO A 132 9.16 -3.13 -4.01
C PRO A 132 10.13 -2.22 -4.79
N ALA A 133 11.29 -2.77 -5.15
CA ALA A 133 12.35 -2.03 -5.82
C ALA A 133 11.99 -1.59 -7.26
N ASP A 134 11.07 -2.30 -7.90
CA ASP A 134 10.57 -2.04 -9.25
C ASP A 134 9.64 -0.83 -9.35
N LEU A 135 9.09 -0.35 -8.22
CA LEU A 135 8.34 0.91 -8.16
C LEU A 135 9.23 2.15 -8.38
N GLY A 136 10.55 1.98 -8.37
CA GLY A 136 11.51 3.06 -8.55
C GLY A 136 11.63 3.95 -7.31
N PRO A 137 11.99 5.24 -7.50
CA PRO A 137 12.13 6.18 -6.40
C PRO A 137 10.77 6.50 -5.76
N VAL A 138 10.76 6.53 -4.42
CA VAL A 138 9.57 6.76 -3.59
C VAL A 138 9.95 7.67 -2.44
N CYS A 139 9.15 8.72 -2.22
CA CYS A 139 9.32 9.62 -1.09
C CYS A 139 9.12 8.86 0.22
N LEU A 140 10.13 8.80 1.08
CA LEU A 140 10.09 8.05 2.34
C LEU A 140 9.14 8.64 3.40
N SER A 141 8.51 9.78 3.10
CA SER A 141 7.61 10.50 3.99
C SER A 141 6.14 10.42 3.56
N CYS A 142 5.83 10.50 2.26
CA CYS A 142 4.45 10.50 1.76
C CYS A 142 4.15 9.39 0.75
N GLY A 143 5.13 8.57 0.37
CA GLY A 143 4.92 7.44 -0.55
C GLY A 143 4.74 7.80 -2.02
N CYS A 144 4.77 9.09 -2.40
CA CYS A 144 4.65 9.46 -3.81
C CYS A 144 5.81 8.90 -4.65
N SER A 145 5.53 8.63 -5.92
CA SER A 145 6.48 8.11 -6.91
C SER A 145 6.43 8.96 -8.18
N GLU A 146 7.27 8.65 -9.17
CA GLU A 146 7.22 9.32 -10.48
C GLU A 146 5.91 9.05 -11.24
N ALA A 147 5.34 7.86 -11.06
CA ALA A 147 4.06 7.47 -11.68
C ALA A 147 2.83 7.93 -10.88
N ASP A 148 3.02 8.36 -9.64
CA ASP A 148 1.97 8.77 -8.71
C ASP A 148 2.47 9.92 -7.82
N ALA A 149 2.49 11.13 -8.39
CA ALA A 149 2.98 12.33 -7.73
C ALA A 149 1.96 12.85 -6.70
N CYS A 150 2.42 13.67 -5.75
CA CYS A 150 1.51 14.36 -4.82
C CYS A 150 0.45 15.18 -5.58
N PRO A 151 -0.72 15.45 -4.94
CA PRO A 151 -1.70 16.39 -5.49
C PRO A 151 -1.05 17.74 -5.85
N GLY A 152 -1.28 18.21 -7.09
CA GLY A 152 -0.64 19.43 -7.62
C GLY A 152 0.75 19.21 -8.24
N GLY A 153 1.27 17.99 -8.20
CA GLY A 153 2.56 17.61 -8.74
C GLY A 153 3.71 17.87 -7.76
N CYS A 154 4.71 16.99 -7.77
CA CYS A 154 5.95 17.16 -7.02
C CYS A 154 7.14 16.65 -7.82
N GLY A 155 8.33 17.16 -7.52
CA GLY A 155 9.60 16.60 -7.98
C GLY A 155 10.37 15.96 -6.83
N TRP A 156 11.60 15.56 -7.10
CA TRP A 156 12.55 15.12 -6.09
C TRP A 156 13.34 16.31 -5.53
N GLU A 157 13.57 16.32 -4.20
CA GLU A 157 14.37 17.36 -3.53
C GLU A 157 15.84 17.32 -3.99
N ASP A 158 16.38 16.12 -4.16
CA ASP A 158 17.78 15.88 -4.50
C ASP A 158 17.97 14.64 -5.39
N GLU A 159 19.21 14.39 -5.79
CA GLU A 159 19.60 13.23 -6.60
C GLU A 159 19.42 11.88 -5.88
N ARG A 160 19.28 11.88 -4.54
CA ARG A 160 19.02 10.65 -3.78
C ARG A 160 17.57 10.22 -3.90
N GLN A 161 16.66 11.13 -4.29
CA GLN A 161 15.25 10.86 -4.57
C GLN A 161 14.54 10.14 -3.40
N ILE A 162 14.92 10.49 -2.17
CA ILE A 162 14.35 9.95 -0.93
C ILE A 162 13.22 10.83 -0.38
N ARG A 163 13.13 12.08 -0.81
CA ARG A 163 12.14 13.06 -0.35
C ARG A 163 11.68 13.91 -1.53
N CYS A 164 10.38 14.14 -1.63
CA CYS A 164 9.79 14.98 -2.68
C CYS A 164 9.82 16.47 -2.27
N THR A 165 9.70 17.36 -3.25
CA THR A 165 9.70 18.82 -3.05
C THR A 165 8.60 19.30 -2.10
N VAL A 166 7.41 18.67 -2.15
CA VAL A 166 6.28 18.97 -1.25
C VAL A 166 6.62 18.60 0.20
N CYS A 167 7.24 17.44 0.42
CA CYS A 167 7.65 17.04 1.76
C CYS A 167 8.88 17.80 2.25
N ALA A 168 9.74 18.29 1.34
CA ALA A 168 10.93 19.07 1.65
C ALA A 168 10.60 20.49 2.12
N SER A 169 9.59 21.11 1.50
CA SER A 169 9.07 22.43 1.85
C SER A 169 7.55 22.33 1.97
N PRO A 170 7.03 21.77 3.08
CA PRO A 170 5.59 21.69 3.27
C PRO A 170 5.01 23.11 3.22
N PRO A 171 3.87 23.31 2.53
CA PRO A 171 3.19 24.59 2.61
C PRO A 171 2.93 24.92 4.08
N PRO A 172 2.97 26.21 4.48
CA PRO A 172 2.54 26.60 5.81
C PRO A 172 1.14 26.02 6.04
N LEU A 173 0.91 25.48 7.25
CA LEU A 173 -0.41 25.05 7.66
C LEU A 173 -1.28 26.31 7.65
N ASP A 174 -2.06 26.52 6.60
CA ASP A 174 -3.09 27.55 6.59
C ASP A 174 -4.12 27.12 7.64
N ASP A 175 -4.17 27.86 8.74
CA ASP A 175 -5.09 27.70 9.88
C ASP A 175 -6.57 27.66 9.44
N ASP A 176 -6.86 28.09 8.20
CA ASP A 176 -8.17 28.13 7.57
C ASP A 176 -8.58 26.82 6.87
N SER A 177 -7.74 25.77 6.89
CA SER A 177 -8.01 24.48 6.22
C SER A 177 -8.37 23.33 7.15
N ILE A 178 -8.62 23.60 8.44
CA ILE A 178 -9.32 22.67 9.34
C ILE A 178 -10.84 22.90 9.14
N PRO A 179 -11.58 22.01 8.45
CA PRO A 179 -13.02 22.08 8.47
C PRO A 179 -13.46 21.59 9.86
N PHE A 180 -13.98 22.51 10.67
CA PHE A 180 -14.73 22.18 11.89
C PHE A 180 -15.97 21.33 11.57
#